data_AF-A0A7Y0L5F2-F1
#
_entry.id   AF-A0A7Y0L5F2-F1
#
_cell.length_a   1.000
_cell.length_b   1.000
_cell.length_c   1.000
_cell.angle_alpha   90.00
_cell.angle_beta   90.00
_cell.angle_gamma   90.00
#
_symmetry.space_group_name_H-M   'P 1'
#
loop_
_entity.id
_entity.type
_entity.pdbx_description
1 polymer ?
#
loop_
_entity_poly.entity_id
_entity_poly.type
_entity_poly.pdbx_seq_one_letter_code
_entity_poly.pdbx_strand_id
1 'polypeptide(L)'
;MNPRDFLAIVFGGVMLYVVVRVFQSPAKWAVRVLINGIVGLAALWAWDMAFTPHGWAVGLNPVTGLTVGVLGAPGFLLLLAVKVLIL
;
A
#
# COMPACT_ATOMS: atom_id res chain seq x y z
N MET A 1 -20.40 15.29 -41.06
CA MET A 1 -19.46 15.44 -39.94
C MET A 1 -18.22 16.10 -40.49
N ASN A 2 -17.78 17.24 -39.96
CA ASN A 2 -16.62 17.92 -40.55
C ASN A 2 -15.34 17.13 -40.21
N PRO A 3 -14.31 17.15 -41.08
CA PRO A 3 -13.04 16.46 -40.82
C PRO A 3 -12.38 16.86 -39.49
N ARG A 4 -12.61 18.10 -39.06
CA ARG A 4 -12.13 18.67 -37.78
C ARG A 4 -12.81 18.03 -36.57
N ASP A 5 -14.11 17.76 -36.67
CA ASP A 5 -14.90 17.15 -35.59
C ASP A 5 -14.45 15.70 -35.37
N PHE A 6 -14.14 14.99 -36.46
CA PHE A 6 -13.59 13.63 -36.39
C PHE A 6 -12.22 13.58 -35.69
N LEU A 7 -11.32 14.51 -36.05
CA LEU A 7 -10.01 14.64 -35.39
C LEU A 7 -10.15 14.94 -33.90
N ALA A 8 -11.07 15.82 -33.51
CA ALA A 8 -11.31 16.17 -32.11
C ALA A 8 -11.82 14.97 -31.29
N ILE A 9 -12.74 14.17 -31.84
CA ILE A 9 -13.27 12.96 -31.18
C ILE A 9 -12.18 11.91 -31.00
N VAL A 10 -11.38 11.65 -32.04
CA VAL A 10 -10.27 10.68 -31.96
C VAL A 10 -9.23 11.14 -30.95
N PHE A 11 -8.83 12.41 -30.98
CA PHE A 11 -7.86 12.95 -30.04
C PHE A 11 -8.38 12.90 -28.60
N GLY A 12 -9.62 13.30 -28.35
CA GLY A 12 -10.26 13.22 -27.03
C GLY A 12 -10.35 11.78 -26.51
N GLY A 13 -10.70 10.83 -27.38
CA GLY A 13 -10.75 9.40 -27.04
C GLY A 13 -9.38 8.84 -26.63
N VAL A 14 -8.31 9.17 -27.39
CA VAL A 14 -6.94 8.77 -27.05
C VAL A 14 -6.50 9.39 -25.73
N MET A 15 -6.79 10.67 -25.52
CA MET A 15 -6.41 11.38 -24.29
C MET A 15 -7.08 10.76 -23.06
N LEU A 16 -8.39 10.46 -23.14
CA LEU A 16 -9.12 9.76 -22.07
C LEU A 16 -8.55 8.35 -21.82
N TYR A 17 -8.25 7.60 -22.88
CA TYR A 17 -7.64 6.28 -22.75
C TYR A 17 -6.30 6.32 -22.01
N VAL A 18 -5.44 7.28 -22.35
CA VAL A 18 -4.13 7.48 -21.70
C VAL A 18 -4.31 7.83 -20.23
N VAL A 19 -5.20 8.76 -19.89
CA VAL A 19 -5.49 9.13 -18.50
C VAL A 19 -5.94 7.91 -17.71
N VAL A 20 -6.93 7.16 -18.21
CA VAL A 20 -7.42 5.96 -17.53
C VAL A 20 -6.31 4.93 -17.34
N ARG A 21 -5.49 4.66 -18.35
CA ARG A 21 -4.37 3.71 -18.26
C ARG A 21 -3.30 4.15 -17.26
N VAL A 22 -2.96 5.43 -17.23
CA VAL A 22 -1.96 5.99 -16.32
C VAL A 22 -2.44 5.90 -14.87
N PHE A 23 -3.72 6.13 -14.59
CA PHE A 23 -4.27 6.05 -13.23
C PHE A 23 -4.64 4.62 -12.78
N GLN A 24 -4.92 3.70 -13.70
CA GLN A 24 -5.21 2.30 -13.36
C GLN A 24 -4.02 1.56 -12.75
N SER A 25 -2.81 1.82 -13.24
CA SER A 25 -1.57 1.21 -12.75
C SER A 25 -1.27 1.55 -11.27
N PRO A 26 -1.22 2.84 -10.85
CA PRO A 26 -1.02 3.23 -9.46
C PRO A 26 -2.22 2.88 -8.58
N ALA A 27 -3.46 2.88 -9.09
CA ALA A 27 -4.62 2.45 -8.32
C ALA A 27 -4.51 0.98 -7.87
N LYS A 28 -4.06 0.08 -8.76
CA LYS A 28 -3.82 -1.33 -8.39
C LYS A 28 -2.75 -1.46 -7.32
N TRP A 29 -1.69 -0.65 -7.41
CA TRP A 29 -0.63 -0.64 -6.41
C TRP A 29 -1.12 -0.10 -5.06
N ALA A 30 -1.89 0.99 -5.05
CA ALA A 30 -2.49 1.58 -3.85
C ALA A 30 -3.42 0.58 -3.15
N VAL A 31 -4.26 -0.14 -3.89
CA VAL A 31 -5.11 -1.21 -3.34
C VAL A 31 -4.27 -2.31 -2.72
N ARG A 32 -3.18 -2.72 -3.38
CA ARG A 32 -2.27 -3.74 -2.84
C ARG A 32 -1.60 -3.29 -1.55
N VAL A 33 -1.13 -2.05 -1.49
CA VAL A 33 -0.55 -1.42 -0.30
C VAL A 33 -1.58 -1.32 0.83
N LEU A 34 -2.83 -0.94 0.51
CA LEU A 34 -3.93 -0.90 1.47
C LEU A 34 -4.21 -2.29 2.06
N ILE A 35 -4.35 -3.32 1.22
CA ILE A 35 -4.60 -4.69 1.68
C ILE A 35 -3.43 -5.19 2.53
N ASN A 36 -2.20 -5.03 2.05
CA ASN A 36 -1.00 -5.40 2.78
C ASN A 36 -0.86 -4.65 4.10
N GLY A 37 -1.25 -3.38 4.15
CA GLY A 37 -1.25 -2.55 5.35
C GLY A 37 -2.29 -2.96 6.36
N ILE A 38 -3.51 -3.28 5.93
CA ILE A 38 -4.56 -3.80 6.82
C ILE A 38 -4.13 -5.15 7.40
N VAL A 39 -3.63 -6.07 6.56
CA VAL A 39 -3.11 -7.37 7.01
C VAL A 39 -1.92 -7.20 7.94
N GLY A 40 -1.02 -6.26 7.62
CA GLY A 40 0.15 -5.94 8.41
C GLY A 40 -0.17 -5.35 9.78
N LEU A 41 -1.11 -4.41 9.83
CA LEU A 41 -1.64 -3.84 11.07
C LEU A 41 -2.35 -4.90 11.90
N ALA A 42 -3.14 -5.79 11.27
CA ALA A 42 -3.76 -6.90 11.97
C ALA A 42 -2.73 -7.88 12.56
N ALA A 43 -1.64 -8.16 11.83
CA ALA A 43 -0.54 -8.98 12.30
C ALA A 43 0.21 -8.33 13.47
N LEU A 44 0.52 -7.03 13.37
CA LEU A 44 1.11 -6.25 14.47
C LEU A 44 0.20 -6.22 15.70
N TRP A 45 -1.10 -6.04 15.51
CA TRP A 45 -2.07 -6.05 16.59
C TRP A 45 -2.11 -7.40 17.31
N ALA A 46 -2.19 -8.51 16.54
CA ALA A 46 -2.16 -9.85 17.10
C ALA A 46 -0.84 -10.16 17.83
N TRP A 47 0.29 -9.71 17.26
CA TRP A 47 1.60 -9.84 17.89
C TRP A 47 1.66 -9.08 19.21
N ASP A 48 1.31 -7.79 19.20
CA ASP A 48 1.34 -6.96 20.40
C ASP A 48 0.41 -7.53 21.48
N MET A 49 -0.77 -8.05 21.15
CA MET A 49 -1.64 -8.70 22.15
C MET A 49 -0.98 -9.93 22.80
N ALA A 50 -0.25 -10.75 22.04
CA ALA A 50 0.41 -11.94 22.57
C ALA A 50 1.69 -11.62 23.36
N PHE A 51 2.44 -10.59 22.92
CA PHE A 51 3.80 -10.34 23.38
C PHE A 51 3.95 -9.09 24.26
N THR A 52 2.91 -8.27 24.43
CA THR A 52 2.88 -7.16 25.41
C THR A 52 3.23 -7.61 26.83
N PRO A 53 2.68 -8.73 27.37
CA PRO A 53 3.04 -9.20 28.71
C PRO A 53 4.50 -9.61 28.84
N HIS A 54 5.15 -9.97 27.73
CA HIS A 54 6.54 -10.42 27.68
C HIS A 54 7.53 -9.26 27.42
N GLY A 55 7.04 -8.02 27.25
CA GLY A 55 7.86 -6.85 26.88
C GLY A 55 8.29 -6.82 25.39
N TRP A 56 7.77 -7.75 24.58
CA TRP A 56 8.12 -7.95 23.17
C TRP A 56 7.13 -7.28 22.20
N ALA A 57 6.42 -6.25 22.65
CA ALA A 57 5.56 -5.45 21.79
C ALA A 57 6.41 -4.63 20.80
N VAL A 58 6.01 -4.66 19.53
CA VAL A 58 6.55 -3.81 18.45
C VAL A 58 5.87 -2.44 18.47
N GLY A 59 4.58 -2.41 18.83
CA GLY A 59 3.80 -1.20 18.96
C GLY A 59 3.00 -0.90 17.70
N LEU A 60 1.69 -0.74 17.88
CA LEU A 60 0.77 -0.33 16.83
C LEU A 60 0.74 1.20 16.71
N ASN A 61 1.49 1.73 15.75
CA ASN A 61 1.61 3.18 15.51
C ASN A 61 1.61 3.48 14.00
N PRO A 62 1.46 4.76 13.59
CA PRO A 62 1.44 5.12 12.17
C PRO A 62 2.71 4.75 11.42
N VAL A 63 3.88 4.79 12.08
CA VAL A 63 5.18 4.45 11.46
C VAL A 63 5.28 2.96 11.19
N THR A 64 4.93 2.10 12.16
CA THR A 64 4.94 0.65 11.99
C THR A 64 3.86 0.21 10.99
N GLY A 65 2.67 0.80 11.05
CA GLY A 65 1.60 0.58 10.08
C GLY A 65 1.98 0.94 8.65
N LEU A 66 2.62 2.10 8.43
CA LEU A 66 3.11 2.51 7.11
C LEU A 66 4.23 1.59 6.61
N THR A 67 5.14 1.18 7.51
CA THR A 67 6.25 0.28 7.17
C THR A 67 5.72 -1.06 6.65
N VAL A 68 4.77 -1.69 7.37
CA VAL A 68 4.16 -2.95 6.92
C VAL A 68 3.17 -2.74 5.78
N GLY A 69 2.53 -1.57 5.64
CA GLY A 69 1.68 -1.27 4.49
C GLY A 69 2.44 -1.15 3.18
N VAL A 70 3.56 -0.44 3.18
CA VAL A 70 4.39 -0.25 1.98
C VAL A 70 5.14 -1.53 1.63
N LEU A 71 5.74 -2.20 2.62
CA LEU A 71 6.57 -3.38 2.38
C LEU A 71 5.76 -4.69 2.37
N GLY A 72 4.60 -4.75 3.03
CA GLY A 72 3.82 -5.97 3.25
C GLY A 72 4.46 -6.90 4.29
N ALA A 73 4.33 -8.20 4.09
CA ALA A 73 4.94 -9.24 4.93
C ALA A 73 6.45 -9.02 5.24
N PRO A 74 7.33 -8.63 4.28
CA PRO A 74 8.73 -8.37 4.62
C PRO A 74 8.90 -7.16 5.55
N GLY A 75 7.99 -6.18 5.53
CA GLY A 75 8.00 -5.07 6.49
C GLY A 75 7.75 -5.52 7.92
N PHE A 76 6.83 -6.47 8.12
CA PHE A 76 6.58 -7.06 9.44
C PHE A 76 7.80 -7.80 9.97
N LEU A 77 8.43 -8.64 9.12
CA LEU A 77 9.68 -9.33 9.47
C LEU A 77 10.81 -8.35 9.78
N LEU A 78 10.90 -7.24 9.04
CA LEU A 78 11.90 -6.21 9.27
C LEU A 78 11.70 -5.53 10.64
N LEU A 79 10.47 -5.22 11.01
CA LEU A 79 10.16 -4.64 12.32
C LEU A 79 10.50 -5.59 13.47
N LEU A 80 10.24 -6.88 13.30
CA LEU A 80 10.65 -7.90 14.27
C LEU A 80 12.18 -8.03 14.34
N ALA A 81 12.88 -8.01 13.20
CA ALA A 81 14.34 -8.06 13.18
C ALA A 81 14.96 -6.84 13.87
N VAL A 82 14.42 -5.64 13.62
CA VAL A 82 14.83 -4.41 14.33
C VAL A 82 14.56 -4.54 15.83
N LYS A 83 13.40 -5.10 16.21
CA LYS A 83 13.10 -5.36 17.62
C LYS A 83 14.16 -6.27 18.25
N VAL A 84 14.50 -7.39 17.61
CA VAL A 84 15.47 -8.36 18.15
C VAL A 84 16.91 -7.83 18.18
N LEU A 85 17.31 -7.03 17.19
CA LEU A 85 18.69 -6.56 17.06
C LEU A 85 19.00 -5.29 17.85
N ILE A 86 18.00 -4.42 18.07
CA ILE A 86 18.21 -3.04 18.54
C ILE A 86 17.37 -2.68 19.78
N LEU A 87 16.17 -3.26 19.97
CA LEU A 87 15.21 -2.88 21.02
C LEU A 87 15.12 -3.93 22.14
#